data_AF-K1XNH7-F1
#
_entry.id   AF-K1XNH7-F1
#
_cell.length_a   1.000
_cell.length_b   1.000
_cell.length_c   1.000
_cell.angle_alpha   90.00
_cell.angle_beta   90.00
_cell.angle_gamma   90.00
#
_symmetry.space_group_name_H-M   'P 1'
#
loop_
_entity.id
_entity.type
_entity.pdbx_description
1 polymer ?
#
loop_
_entity_poly.entity_id
_entity_poly.type
_entity_poly.pdbx_seq_one_letter_code
_entity_poly.pdbx_strand_id
1 'polypeptide(L)'
;MDMKFIFDLSWIMYFITLILLIAVIFIGKSSHGAQRWIAIGSFALQPSEFSKIAIILALAKFMSSNIEDNLRISFIITSIFIVIVPLVIILKQPDLGTSLTLIPILTTMLFMAGIKKRYFMMLLPFALIPLIIIFLA
;
A
#
# COMPACT_ATOMS: atom_id res chain seq x y z
N MET A 1 -5.60 20.54 -14.58
CA MET A 1 -5.87 19.78 -13.34
C MET A 1 -4.85 20.26 -12.31
N ASP A 2 -5.28 21.09 -11.37
CA ASP A 2 -4.35 21.74 -10.43
C ASP A 2 -3.63 20.71 -9.55
N MET A 3 -2.32 20.87 -9.37
CA MET A 3 -1.51 19.99 -8.50
C MET A 3 -2.13 19.86 -7.09
N LYS A 4 -2.73 20.93 -6.56
CA LYS A 4 -3.44 20.91 -5.27
C LYS A 4 -4.65 19.97 -5.28
N PHE A 5 -5.43 19.94 -6.36
CA PHE A 5 -6.59 19.05 -6.49
C PHE A 5 -6.18 17.58 -6.51
N ILE A 6 -5.10 17.25 -7.24
CA ILE A 6 -4.54 15.88 -7.27
C ILE A 6 -4.08 15.46 -5.87
N PHE A 7 -3.48 16.39 -5.16
CA PHE A 7 -2.90 16.16 -3.84
C PHE A 7 -3.92 15.89 -2.73
N ASP A 8 -5.03 16.63 -2.68
CA ASP A 8 -6.11 16.36 -1.72
C ASP A 8 -6.85 15.07 -2.09
N LEU A 9 -7.02 14.82 -3.39
CA LEU A 9 -7.64 13.60 -3.89
C LEU A 9 -6.81 12.35 -3.55
N SER A 10 -5.47 12.41 -3.58
CA SER A 10 -4.59 11.29 -3.22
C SER A 10 -4.88 10.74 -1.82
N TRP A 11 -4.97 11.61 -0.82
CA TRP A 11 -5.24 11.17 0.57
C TRP A 11 -6.66 10.65 0.73
N ILE A 12 -7.64 11.29 0.08
CA ILE A 12 -9.02 10.82 0.05
C ILE A 12 -9.09 9.41 -0.55
N MET A 13 -8.46 9.19 -1.70
CA MET A 13 -8.39 7.86 -2.33
C MET A 13 -7.72 6.83 -1.43
N TYR A 14 -6.65 7.20 -0.73
CA TYR A 14 -5.97 6.33 0.21
C TYR A 14 -6.90 5.89 1.36
N PHE A 15 -7.57 6.82 2.03
CA PHE A 15 -8.49 6.50 3.13
C PHE A 15 -9.72 5.73 2.67
N ILE A 16 -10.34 6.10 1.54
CA ILE A 16 -11.44 5.32 0.95
C ILE A 16 -10.97 3.89 0.68
N THR A 17 -9.76 3.71 0.15
CA THR A 17 -9.26 2.38 -0.13
C THR A 17 -9.01 1.56 1.14
N LEU A 18 -8.51 2.18 2.21
CA LEU A 18 -8.40 1.51 3.51
C LEU A 18 -9.78 1.05 4.02
N ILE A 19 -10.80 1.89 3.90
CA ILE A 19 -12.18 1.53 4.27
C ILE A 19 -12.67 0.35 3.43
N LEU A 20 -12.43 0.35 2.12
CA LEU A 20 -12.82 -0.76 1.24
C LEU A 20 -12.06 -2.06 1.56
N LEU A 21 -10.77 -1.98 1.87
CA LEU A 21 -9.97 -3.13 2.32
C LEU A 21 -10.45 -3.69 3.65
N ILE A 22 -10.91 -2.84 4.57
CA ILE A 22 -11.53 -3.28 5.82
C ILE A 22 -12.89 -3.91 5.53
N ALA A 23 -13.72 -3.27 4.69
CA ALA A 23 -15.04 -3.76 4.34
C ALA A 23 -14.98 -5.17 3.73
N VAL A 24 -14.04 -5.44 2.82
CA VAL A 24 -13.95 -6.76 2.17
C VAL A 24 -13.63 -7.90 3.15
N ILE A 25 -13.02 -7.62 4.31
CA ILE A 25 -12.81 -8.63 5.37
C ILE A 25 -14.16 -9.09 5.95
N PHE A 26 -15.16 -8.21 6.00
CA PHE A 26 -16.47 -8.53 6.58
C PHE A 26 -17.49 -9.01 5.55
N ILE A 27 -17.54 -8.37 4.38
CA ILE A 27 -18.57 -8.59 3.36
C ILE A 27 -18.04 -9.21 2.07
N GLY A 28 -16.73 -9.43 1.97
CA GLY A 28 -16.13 -10.04 0.78
C GLY A 28 -16.54 -11.49 0.63
N LYS A 29 -16.57 -11.97 -0.61
CA LYS A 29 -16.76 -13.38 -0.89
C LYS A 29 -15.42 -14.10 -0.87
N SER A 30 -15.38 -15.27 -0.23
CA SER A 30 -14.22 -16.16 -0.30
C SER A 30 -14.15 -16.82 -1.67
N SER A 31 -13.00 -16.72 -2.31
CA SER A 31 -12.67 -17.43 -3.54
C SER A 31 -11.25 -17.96 -3.41
N HIS A 32 -11.05 -19.25 -3.71
CA HIS A 32 -9.74 -19.91 -3.64
C HIS A 32 -9.03 -19.73 -2.28
N GLY A 33 -9.79 -19.77 -1.18
CA GLY A 33 -9.24 -19.65 0.18
C GLY A 33 -8.96 -18.22 0.65
N ALA A 34 -9.38 -17.20 -0.11
CA ALA A 34 -9.14 -15.80 0.25
C ALA A 34 -10.35 -14.88 0.01
N GLN A 35 -10.57 -13.96 0.94
CA GLN A 35 -11.74 -13.06 0.93
C GLN A 35 -11.36 -11.70 0.35
N ARG A 36 -11.44 -11.58 -0.98
CA ARG A 36 -10.85 -10.45 -1.74
C ARG A 36 -11.83 -9.67 -2.59
N TRP A 37 -13.02 -10.23 -2.86
CA TRP A 37 -13.94 -9.69 -3.86
C TRP A 37 -15.22 -9.19 -3.20
N ILE A 38 -15.56 -7.92 -3.46
CA ILE A 38 -16.87 -7.33 -3.12
C ILE A 38 -17.75 -7.44 -4.36
N ALA A 39 -18.86 -8.17 -4.27
CA ALA A 39 -19.83 -8.28 -5.37
C ALA A 39 -20.69 -7.00 -5.45
N ILE A 40 -20.76 -6.38 -6.63
CA ILE A 40 -21.56 -5.20 -6.93
C ILE A 40 -22.40 -5.53 -8.18
N GLY A 41 -23.62 -6.02 -7.96
CA GLY A 41 -24.49 -6.49 -9.04
C GLY A 41 -23.84 -7.61 -9.85
N SER A 42 -23.64 -7.38 -11.15
CA SER A 42 -23.02 -8.33 -12.08
C SER A 42 -21.48 -8.30 -12.09
N PHE A 43 -20.85 -7.37 -11.38
CA PHE A 43 -19.40 -7.23 -11.34
C PHE A 43 -18.86 -7.50 -9.94
N ALA A 44 -17.58 -7.83 -9.86
CA ALA A 44 -16.87 -7.98 -8.59
C ALA A 44 -15.70 -7.00 -8.56
N LEU A 45 -15.56 -6.29 -7.44
CA LEU A 45 -14.49 -5.33 -7.22
C LEU A 45 -13.48 -5.94 -6.25
N GLN A 46 -12.19 -5.84 -6.59
CA GLN A 46 -11.08 -6.26 -5.73
C GLN A 46 -10.41 -5.01 -5.13
N PRO A 47 -10.67 -4.66 -3.85
CA PRO A 47 -10.14 -3.43 -3.27
C PRO A 47 -8.61 -3.36 -3.24
N SER A 48 -7.94 -4.52 -3.18
CA SER A 48 -6.47 -4.61 -3.15
C SER A 48 -5.81 -4.21 -4.47
N GLU A 49 -6.54 -4.22 -5.59
CA GLU A 49 -6.05 -3.63 -6.85
C GLU A 49 -6.09 -2.09 -6.80
N PHE A 50 -7.19 -1.53 -6.29
CA PHE A 50 -7.34 -0.09 -6.10
C PHE A 50 -6.31 0.45 -5.09
N SER A 51 -5.93 -0.35 -4.08
CA SER A 51 -4.96 0.08 -3.07
C SER A 51 -3.59 0.39 -3.66
N LYS A 52 -3.16 -0.33 -4.70
CA LYS A 52 -1.88 -0.06 -5.35
C LYS A 52 -1.83 1.35 -5.92
N ILE A 53 -2.89 1.75 -6.63
CA ILE A 53 -2.99 3.09 -7.23
C ILE A 53 -3.06 4.14 -6.14
N ALA A 54 -3.90 3.94 -5.12
CA ALA A 54 -4.04 4.88 -4.02
C ALA A 54 -2.74 5.06 -3.22
N ILE A 55 -1.98 3.98 -2.99
CA ILE A 55 -0.67 4.00 -2.34
C ILE A 55 0.35 4.79 -3.18
N ILE A 56 0.41 4.55 -4.49
CA ILE A 56 1.32 5.28 -5.38
C ILE A 56 1.02 6.78 -5.33
N LEU A 57 -0.26 7.17 -5.40
CA LEU A 57 -0.68 8.56 -5.35
C LEU A 57 -0.39 9.21 -3.98
N ALA A 58 -0.59 8.49 -2.88
CA ALA A 58 -0.28 8.95 -1.53
C ALA A 58 1.22 9.11 -1.30
N LEU A 59 2.03 8.14 -1.74
CA LEU A 59 3.49 8.24 -1.70
C LEU A 59 4.00 9.39 -2.58
N ALA A 60 3.49 9.54 -3.80
CA ALA A 60 3.85 10.64 -4.69
C ALA A 60 3.55 12.00 -4.04
N LYS A 61 2.37 12.13 -3.41
CA LYS A 61 1.98 13.33 -2.64
C LYS A 61 2.94 13.61 -1.50
N PHE A 62 3.19 12.61 -0.66
CA PHE A 62 4.08 12.74 0.49
C PHE A 62 5.49 13.13 0.06
N MET A 63 6.06 12.40 -0.91
CA MET A 63 7.42 12.61 -1.38
C MET A 63 7.60 13.97 -2.08
N SER A 64 6.62 14.43 -2.86
CA SER A 64 6.68 15.75 -3.49
C SER A 64 6.55 16.91 -2.49
N SER A 65 5.84 16.70 -1.38
CA SER A 65 5.66 17.73 -0.35
C SER A 65 6.83 17.78 0.64
N ASN A 66 7.65 16.72 0.70
CA ASN A 66 8.73 16.54 1.67
C ASN A 66 10.08 16.24 0.99
N ILE A 67 10.29 16.72 -0.23
CA ILE A 67 11.47 16.37 -1.03
C ILE A 67 12.79 16.73 -0.34
N GLU A 68 12.81 17.81 0.44
CA GLU A 68 13.97 18.27 1.22
C GLU A 68 14.35 17.30 2.35
N ASP A 69 13.40 16.49 2.81
CA ASP A 69 13.59 15.51 3.88
C ASP A 69 14.03 14.13 3.37
N ASN A 70 14.22 13.93 2.06
CA ASN A 70 14.50 12.61 1.48
C ASN A 70 15.81 11.94 1.97
N LEU A 71 16.66 12.69 2.68
CA LEU A 71 17.86 12.18 3.34
C LEU A 71 17.65 11.77 4.81
N ARG A 72 16.49 12.10 5.40
CA ARG A 72 16.15 11.82 6.79
C ARG A 72 15.53 10.45 6.94
N ILE A 73 15.82 9.80 8.07
CA ILE A 73 15.25 8.48 8.39
C ILE A 73 13.72 8.58 8.57
N SER A 74 13.23 9.71 9.11
CA SER A 74 11.79 9.96 9.29
C SER A 74 11.02 9.86 7.98
N PHE A 75 11.56 10.39 6.87
CA PHE A 75 10.93 10.30 5.54
C PHE A 75 10.71 8.86 5.09
N ILE A 76 11.66 7.98 5.39
CA ILE A 76 11.62 6.56 5.03
C ILE A 76 10.62 5.83 5.93
N ILE A 77 10.64 6.11 7.23
CA ILE A 77 9.70 5.54 8.20
C ILE A 77 8.27 5.90 7.81
N THR A 78 7.98 7.16 7.49
CA THR A 78 6.64 7.59 7.06
C THR A 78 6.23 6.92 5.75
N SER A 79 7.15 6.78 4.78
CA SER A 79 6.88 6.08 3.53
C SER A 79 6.54 4.60 3.75
N ILE A 80 7.31 3.91 4.61
CA ILE A 80 7.01 2.53 5.01
C ILE A 80 5.65 2.46 5.70
N PHE A 81 5.34 3.43 6.56
CA PHE A 81 4.08 3.46 7.29
C PHE A 81 2.85 3.59 6.37
N ILE A 82 2.95 4.41 5.31
CA ILE A 82 1.90 4.54 4.28
C ILE A 82 1.62 3.20 3.58
N VAL A 83 2.61 2.30 3.46
CA VAL A 83 2.43 1.00 2.80
C VAL A 83 2.09 -0.12 3.79
N ILE A 84 2.62 -0.06 5.02
CA ILE A 84 2.41 -1.13 6.01
C ILE A 84 0.96 -1.22 6.47
N VAL A 85 0.25 -0.10 6.56
CA VAL A 85 -1.16 -0.06 6.96
C VAL A 85 -2.03 -0.89 6.00
N PRO A 86 -2.05 -0.61 4.68
CA PRO A 86 -2.80 -1.44 3.73
C PRO A 86 -2.25 -2.86 3.63
N LEU A 87 -0.93 -3.06 3.73
CA LEU A 87 -0.32 -4.40 3.71
C LEU A 87 -0.90 -5.30 4.81
N VAL A 88 -0.96 -4.82 6.05
CA VAL A 88 -1.49 -5.59 7.19
C VAL A 88 -2.95 -5.96 6.97
N ILE A 89 -3.74 -5.05 6.39
CA ILE A 89 -5.16 -5.32 6.10
C ILE A 89 -5.30 -6.37 4.99
N ILE A 90 -4.48 -6.31 3.94
CA ILE A 90 -4.46 -7.29 2.84
C ILE A 90 -4.01 -8.67 3.32
N LEU A 91 -3.04 -8.73 4.23
CA LEU A 91 -2.61 -9.99 4.83
C LEU A 91 -3.71 -10.70 5.62
N LYS A 92 -4.66 -9.94 6.20
CA LYS A 92 -5.87 -10.50 6.83
C LYS A 92 -6.90 -11.05 5.82
N GLN A 93 -6.75 -10.75 4.52
CA GLN A 93 -7.58 -11.26 3.42
C GLN A 93 -6.99 -12.53 2.77
N PRO A 94 -6.12 -13.27 3.48
CA PRO A 94 -5.08 -14.15 2.95
C PRO A 94 -4.64 -13.90 1.49
N ASP A 95 -4.28 -12.66 1.13
CA ASP A 95 -3.87 -12.28 -0.23
C ASP A 95 -2.37 -12.08 -0.40
N LEU A 96 -1.67 -13.18 -0.70
CA LEU A 96 -0.21 -13.21 -0.78
C LEU A 96 0.32 -12.49 -2.01
N GLY A 97 -0.30 -12.77 -3.17
CA GLY A 97 0.10 -12.17 -4.44
C GLY A 97 0.03 -10.64 -4.34
N THR A 98 -1.07 -10.11 -3.82
CA THR A 98 -1.22 -8.66 -3.72
C THR A 98 -0.33 -8.05 -2.64
N SER A 99 -0.16 -8.71 -1.49
CA SER A 99 0.75 -8.24 -0.43
C SER A 99 2.19 -8.10 -0.93
N LEU A 100 2.68 -9.09 -1.68
CA LEU A 100 4.04 -9.07 -2.23
C LEU A 100 4.24 -7.98 -3.28
N THR A 101 3.20 -7.59 -4.01
CA THR A 101 3.30 -6.51 -5.02
C THR A 101 3.51 -5.13 -4.41
N LEU A 102 3.20 -4.93 -3.12
CA LEU A 102 3.43 -3.64 -2.45
C LEU A 102 4.90 -3.34 -2.20
N ILE A 103 5.74 -4.36 -2.09
CA ILE A 103 7.20 -4.23 -1.87
C ILE A 103 7.88 -3.54 -3.05
N PRO A 104 7.74 -4.00 -4.32
CA PRO A 104 8.32 -3.31 -5.46
C PRO A 104 7.73 -1.92 -5.67
N ILE A 105 6.45 -1.70 -5.36
CA ILE A 105 5.83 -0.36 -5.42
C ILE A 105 6.57 0.61 -4.47
N LEU A 106 6.70 0.25 -3.20
CA LEU A 106 7.41 1.08 -2.22
C LEU A 106 8.86 1.32 -2.66
N THR A 107 9.55 0.27 -3.08
CA THR A 107 10.96 0.32 -3.48
C THR A 107 11.17 1.27 -4.67
N THR A 108 10.33 1.17 -5.71
CA THR A 108 10.39 2.05 -6.88
C THR A 108 10.07 3.49 -6.52
N MET A 109 9.06 3.74 -5.68
CA MET A 109 8.73 5.11 -5.23
C MET A 109 9.86 5.75 -4.44
N LEU A 110 10.49 5.01 -3.52
CA LEU A 110 11.65 5.49 -2.75
C LEU A 110 12.87 5.75 -3.65
N PHE A 111 13.07 4.92 -4.68
CA PHE A 111 14.10 5.12 -5.69
C PHE A 111 13.85 6.41 -6.48
N MET A 112 12.62 6.64 -6.94
CA MET A 112 12.23 7.86 -7.65
C MET A 112 12.36 9.12 -6.79
N ALA A 113 12.16 9.02 -5.47
CA ALA A 113 12.37 10.11 -4.52
C ALA A 113 13.86 10.45 -4.26
N GLY A 114 14.79 9.69 -4.83
CA GLY A 114 16.22 9.95 -4.72
C GLY A 114 16.84 9.57 -3.37
N ILE A 115 16.25 8.61 -2.64
CA ILE A 115 16.77 8.19 -1.33
C ILE A 115 18.16 7.54 -1.47
N LYS A 116 19.03 7.78 -0.48
CA LYS A 116 20.36 7.15 -0.41
C LYS A 116 20.26 5.63 -0.43
N LYS A 117 21.02 4.98 -1.32
CA LYS A 117 21.09 3.51 -1.48
C LYS A 117 21.26 2.74 -0.16
N ARG A 118 21.99 3.29 0.81
CA ARG A 118 22.20 2.66 2.13
C ARG A 118 20.89 2.35 2.88
N TYR A 119 19.83 3.13 2.64
CA TYR A 119 18.56 2.93 3.34
C TYR A 119 17.67 1.87 2.70
N PHE A 120 18.00 1.37 1.52
CA PHE A 120 17.27 0.23 0.94
C PHE A 120 17.41 -1.03 1.80
N MET A 121 18.48 -1.15 2.59
CA MET A 121 18.63 -2.22 3.58
C MET A 121 17.52 -2.19 4.65
N MET A 122 16.90 -1.03 4.92
CA MET A 122 15.78 -0.93 5.86
C MET A 122 14.47 -1.52 5.30
N LEU A 123 14.40 -1.82 3.99
CA LEU A 123 13.24 -2.44 3.36
C LEU A 123 13.27 -3.97 3.47
N LEU A 124 14.41 -4.57 3.82
CA LEU A 124 14.55 -6.03 3.97
C LEU A 124 13.56 -6.60 5.01
N PRO A 125 13.47 -6.08 6.25
CA PRO A 125 12.47 -6.55 7.20
C PRO A 125 11.05 -6.41 6.67
N PHE A 126 10.74 -5.30 5.99
CA PHE A 126 9.42 -5.06 5.41
C PHE A 126 9.05 -6.11 4.35
N ALA A 127 10.00 -6.54 3.53
CA ALA A 127 9.80 -7.59 2.54
C ALA A 127 9.60 -8.99 3.16
N LEU A 128 10.21 -9.23 4.33
CA LEU A 128 10.13 -10.51 5.03
C LEU A 128 8.86 -10.67 5.88
N ILE A 129 8.26 -9.57 6.37
CA ILE A 129 7.05 -9.60 7.21
C ILE A 129 5.91 -10.43 6.58
N PRO A 130 5.50 -10.20 5.32
CA PRO A 130 4.48 -11.02 4.67
C PRO A 130 4.85 -12.51 4.68
N LEU A 131 6.10 -12.83 4.37
CA LEU A 131 6.59 -14.20 4.28
C LEU A 131 6.52 -14.93 5.64
N ILE A 132 6.91 -14.23 6.71
CA ILE A 132 6.90 -14.76 8.08
C ILE A 132 5.48 -14.99 8.57
N ILE A 133 4.58 -14.03 8.34
CA ILE A 133 3.17 -14.14 8.78
C ILE A 133 2.51 -15.37 8.15
N ILE A 134 2.82 -15.68 6.89
CA ILE A 134 2.30 -16.87 6.20
C ILE A 134 2.84 -18.15 6.82
N PHE A 135 4.14 -18.21 7.09
CA PHE A 135 4.76 -19.42 7.65
C PHE A 135 4.21 -19.76 9.04
N LEU A 136 3.67 -18.77 9.74
CA LEU A 136 3.12 -18.89 11.09
C LEU A 136 1.58 -19.03 11.15
N ALA A 137 0.88 -18.86 10.02
CA ALA A 137 -0.58 -18.90 9.93
C ALA A 137 -1.08 -20.23 9.34
#